data_AF-A0A2Z7CN09-F1
#
_entry.id   AF-A0A2Z7CN09-F1
#
_cell.length_a   1.000
_cell.length_b   1.000
_cell.length_c   1.000
_cell.angle_alpha   90.00
_cell.angle_beta   90.00
_cell.angle_gamma   90.00
#
_symmetry.space_group_name_H-M   'P 1'
#
loop_
_entity.id
_entity.type
_entity.pdbx_description
1 polymer ?
#
loop_
_entity_poly.entity_id
_entity_poly.type
_entity_poly.pdbx_seq_one_letter_code
_entity_poly.pdbx_strand_id
1 'polypeptide(L)'
;MGDDLFWAIRGGGEASFGIQIAWKIKLVRVPPVVTVFTVHKNLDQQGIQFVSIWQNVASKLAQHLFIRLFFQNSDRGEVEVLYDSLFLG
;
A
#
# COMPACT_ATOMS: atom_id res chain seq x y z
N MET A 1 29.52 7.49 -6.17
CA MET A 1 29.08 6.29 -5.39
C MET A 1 29.24 5.10 -6.32
N GLY A 2 29.87 4.01 -5.86
CA GLY A 2 29.96 2.77 -6.66
C GLY A 2 28.65 1.99 -6.65
N ASP A 3 28.50 1.03 -7.56
CA ASP A 3 27.25 0.29 -7.79
C ASP A 3 26.79 -0.52 -6.57
N ASP A 4 27.71 -1.16 -5.86
CA ASP A 4 27.39 -1.98 -4.67
C ASP A 4 26.78 -1.14 -3.55
N LEU A 5 27.38 0.02 -3.26
CA LEU A 5 26.86 0.95 -2.26
C LEU A 5 25.53 1.54 -2.72
N PHE A 6 25.40 1.89 -3.99
CA PHE A 6 24.15 2.43 -4.54
C PHE A 6 23.00 1.41 -4.56
N TRP A 7 23.31 0.13 -4.73
CA TRP A 7 22.34 -0.96 -4.59
C TRP A 7 21.94 -1.14 -3.12
N ALA A 8 22.91 -1.18 -2.20
CA ALA A 8 22.67 -1.42 -0.78
C ALA A 8 21.73 -0.38 -0.15
N ILE A 9 21.89 0.90 -0.50
CA ILE A 9 21.03 1.97 0.05
C ILE A 9 19.59 1.95 -0.51
N ARG A 10 19.29 1.19 -1.57
CA ARG A 10 17.95 1.11 -2.19
C ARG A 10 17.09 -0.02 -1.62
N GLY A 11 17.25 -0.32 -0.34
CA GLY A 11 16.43 -1.32 0.37
C GLY A 11 17.11 -2.02 1.54
N GLY A 12 18.44 -1.91 1.69
CA GLY A 12 19.20 -2.56 2.77
C GLY A 12 19.14 -1.85 4.13
N GLY A 13 18.40 -0.75 4.24
CA GLY A 13 18.32 0.09 5.44
C GLY A 13 19.46 1.11 5.51
N GLU A 14 19.12 2.39 5.56
CA GLU A 14 20.08 3.50 5.41
C GLU A 14 21.11 3.58 6.55
N ALA A 15 20.71 3.24 7.78
CA ALA A 15 21.54 3.35 8.98
C ALA A 15 22.87 2.56 8.92
N SER A 16 22.92 1.50 8.11
CA SER A 16 24.10 0.64 7.95
C SER A 16 25.15 1.18 6.96
N PHE A 17 24.78 2.17 6.14
CA PHE A 17 25.57 2.59 4.96
C PHE A 17 25.94 4.08 4.96
N GLY A 18 25.76 4.75 6.10
CA GLY A 18 26.13 6.16 6.32
C GLY A 18 24.93 7.09 6.46
N ILE A 19 25.20 8.40 6.44
CA ILE A 19 24.16 9.44 6.51
C ILE A 19 23.82 9.87 5.10
N GLN A 20 22.57 9.63 4.69
CA GLN A 20 22.09 10.08 3.40
C GLN A 20 21.67 11.55 3.44
N ILE A 21 22.19 12.34 2.49
CA ILE A 21 21.90 13.78 2.40
C ILE A 21 20.77 14.08 1.42
N ALA A 22 20.68 13.35 0.30
CA ALA A 22 19.66 13.55 -0.72
C ALA A 22 19.41 12.30 -1.58
N TRP A 23 18.21 12.20 -2.16
CA TRP A 23 17.87 11.25 -3.23
C TRP A 23 17.68 11.98 -4.55
N LYS A 24 18.24 11.45 -5.64
CA LYS A 24 17.83 11.83 -7.00
C LYS A 24 16.75 10.86 -7.48
N ILE A 25 15.50 11.29 -7.41
CA ILE A 25 14.34 10.46 -7.79
C ILE A 25 13.97 10.63 -9.27
N LYS A 26 13.40 9.59 -9.87
CA LYS A 26 12.79 9.65 -11.20
C LYS A 26 11.28 9.80 -11.03
N LEU A 27 10.73 10.93 -11.46
CA LEU A 27 9.28 11.13 -11.47
C LEU A 27 8.62 10.18 -12.48
N VAL A 28 7.43 9.70 -12.12
CA VAL A 28 6.59 8.86 -12.98
C VAL A 28 5.35 9.63 -13.42
N ARG A 29 4.84 9.32 -14.60
CA ARG A 29 3.60 9.93 -15.11
C ARG A 29 2.39 9.27 -14.46
N VAL A 30 1.40 10.06 -14.11
CA VAL A 30 0.08 9.63 -13.63
C VAL A 30 -1.00 10.32 -14.47
N PRO A 31 -2.18 9.73 -14.67
CA PRO A 31 -3.26 10.42 -15.34
C PRO A 31 -3.71 11.69 -14.60
N PRO A 32 -4.31 12.65 -15.31
CA PRO A 32 -4.77 13.90 -14.70
C PRO A 32 -5.90 13.70 -13.70
N VAL A 33 -6.63 12.58 -13.80
CA VAL A 33 -7.71 12.19 -12.88
C VAL A 33 -7.48 10.74 -12.44
N VAL A 34 -7.58 10.48 -11.15
CA VAL A 34 -7.49 9.15 -10.54
C VAL A 34 -8.76 8.85 -9.75
N THR A 35 -9.07 7.58 -9.54
CA THR A 35 -10.23 7.16 -8.74
C THR A 35 -9.75 6.55 -7.42
N VAL A 36 -10.39 6.91 -6.32
CA VAL A 36 -10.17 6.32 -5.00
C VAL A 36 -11.52 5.90 -4.41
N PHE A 37 -11.53 4.83 -3.63
CA PHE A 37 -12.66 4.44 -2.81
C PHE A 37 -12.19 3.88 -1.49
N THR A 38 -13.03 4.03 -0.46
CA THR A 38 -12.84 3.44 0.85
C THR A 38 -14.14 2.72 1.23
N VAL A 39 -14.09 1.42 1.43
CA VAL A 39 -15.25 0.62 1.88
C VAL A 39 -15.02 0.17 3.31
N HIS A 40 -15.98 0.46 4.19
CA HIS A 40 -15.97 0.04 5.59
C HIS A 40 -16.72 -1.28 5.75
N LYS A 41 -16.12 -2.22 6.48
CA LYS A 41 -16.76 -3.49 6.88
C LYS A 41 -16.43 -3.80 8.32
N ASN A 42 -17.41 -4.20 9.11
CA ASN A 42 -17.15 -4.77 10.42
C ASN A 42 -16.36 -6.08 10.26
N LEU A 43 -15.48 -6.41 11.21
CA LEU A 43 -14.76 -7.67 11.23
C LEU A 43 -15.63 -8.80 11.81
N ASP A 44 -16.83 -8.96 11.25
CA ASP A 44 -17.74 -10.08 11.49
C ASP A 44 -17.41 -11.25 10.54
N GLN A 45 -18.26 -12.29 10.51
CA GLN A 45 -18.05 -13.44 9.61
C GLN A 45 -17.95 -13.05 8.13
N GLN A 46 -18.73 -12.06 7.68
CA GLN A 46 -18.65 -11.59 6.30
C GLN A 46 -17.37 -10.76 6.09
N GLY A 47 -17.02 -9.90 7.04
CA GLY A 47 -15.77 -9.13 7.03
C GLY A 47 -14.54 -10.02 6.87
N ILE A 48 -14.46 -11.11 7.66
CA ILE A 48 -13.38 -12.09 7.58
C ILE A 48 -13.35 -12.77 6.19
N GLN A 49 -14.51 -13.11 5.63
CA GLN A 49 -14.59 -13.66 4.28
C GLN A 49 -14.05 -12.68 3.23
N PHE A 50 -14.39 -11.39 3.32
CA PHE A 50 -13.85 -10.37 2.41
C PHE A 50 -12.33 -10.22 2.54
N VAL A 51 -11.78 -10.27 3.76
CA VAL A 51 -10.33 -10.25 3.98
C VAL A 51 -9.67 -11.45 3.30
N SER A 52 -10.24 -12.64 3.43
CA SER A 52 -9.74 -13.86 2.79
C SER A 52 -9.77 -13.76 1.26
N ILE A 53 -10.86 -13.23 0.69
CA ILE A 53 -10.95 -12.98 -0.75
C ILE A 53 -9.85 -11.99 -1.17
N TRP A 54 -9.72 -10.86 -0.46
CA TRP A 54 -8.71 -9.85 -0.75
C TRP A 54 -7.30 -10.44 -0.73
N GLN A 55 -6.95 -11.25 0.28
CA GLN A 55 -5.64 -11.93 0.36
C GLN A 55 -5.34 -12.79 -0.88
N ASN A 56 -6.37 -13.40 -1.48
CA ASN A 56 -6.20 -14.30 -2.64
C ASN A 56 -6.18 -13.58 -4.00
N VAL A 57 -6.82 -12.39 -4.10
CA VAL A 57 -6.99 -11.68 -5.37
C VAL A 57 -6.15 -10.40 -5.49
N ALA A 58 -5.79 -9.73 -4.38
CA ALA A 58 -5.19 -8.40 -4.41
C ALA A 58 -3.88 -8.34 -5.20
N SER A 59 -3.04 -9.37 -5.11
CA SER A 59 -1.78 -9.47 -5.85
C SER A 59 -1.94 -9.78 -7.35
N LYS A 60 -3.15 -10.16 -7.77
CA LYS A 60 -3.51 -10.55 -9.15
C LYS A 60 -4.37 -9.51 -9.87
N LEU A 61 -4.75 -8.43 -9.19
CA LEU A 61 -5.50 -7.33 -9.79
C LEU A 61 -4.67 -6.64 -10.88
N ALA A 62 -5.36 -5.90 -11.76
CA ALA A 62 -4.69 -5.14 -12.79
C ALA A 62 -3.71 -4.12 -12.17
N GLN A 63 -2.57 -3.88 -12.83
CA GLN A 63 -1.47 -3.07 -12.30
C GLN A 63 -1.87 -1.63 -11.91
N HIS A 64 -2.91 -1.09 -12.55
CA HIS A 64 -3.42 0.25 -12.26
C HIS A 64 -4.40 0.30 -11.07
N LEU A 65 -4.80 -0.86 -10.52
CA LEU A 65 -5.69 -0.97 -9.37
C LEU A 65 -4.93 -1.47 -8.15
N PHE A 66 -4.86 -0.62 -7.13
CA PHE A 66 -4.31 -0.93 -5.82
C PHE A 66 -5.41 -0.92 -4.77
N ILE A 67 -5.46 -1.95 -3.92
CA ILE A 67 -6.37 -2.03 -2.77
C ILE A 67 -5.57 -2.50 -1.57
N ARG A 68 -5.60 -1.73 -0.47
CA ARG A 68 -5.00 -2.06 0.83
C ARG A 68 -6.05 -2.14 1.91
N LEU A 69 -5.74 -2.83 3.00
CA LEU A 69 -6.60 -2.97 4.17
C LEU A 69 -6.02 -2.20 5.35
N PHE A 70 -6.88 -1.47 6.07
CA PHE A 70 -6.59 -1.00 7.42
C PHE A 70 -7.54 -1.65 8.40
N PHE A 71 -7.00 -2.15 9.50
CA PHE A 71 -7.77 -2.65 10.63
C PHE A 71 -7.75 -1.58 11.71
N GLN A 72 -8.92 -1.14 12.14
CA GLN A 72 -9.03 -0.13 13.19
C GLN A 72 -10.23 -0.39 14.09
N ASN A 73 -10.24 0.24 15.25
CA ASN A 73 -11.43 0.26 16.09
C ASN A 73 -12.38 1.35 15.58
N SER A 74 -13.64 0.98 15.37
CA SER A 74 -14.72 1.93 15.16
C SER A 74 -15.00 2.73 16.43
N ASP A 75 -15.75 3.82 16.30
CA ASP A 75 -16.20 4.66 17.43
C ASP A 75 -17.02 3.88 18.47
N ARG A 76 -17.55 2.72 18.09
CA ARG A 76 -18.34 1.83 18.96
C ARG A 76 -17.49 0.77 19.68
N GLY A 77 -16.18 0.76 19.45
CA GLY A 77 -15.25 -0.23 20.02
C GLY A 77 -15.20 -1.55 19.27
N GLU A 78 -15.96 -1.70 18.17
CA GLU A 78 -15.90 -2.86 17.28
C GLU A 78 -14.74 -2.71 16.29
N VAL A 79 -14.06 -3.81 15.97
CA VAL A 79 -13.01 -3.78 14.93
C VAL A 79 -13.65 -3.72 13.56
N GLU A 80 -13.23 -2.74 12.75
CA GLU A 80 -13.59 -2.61 11.35
C GLU A 80 -12.37 -2.74 10.43
N VAL A 81 -12.65 -3.08 9.17
CA VAL A 81 -11.70 -3.17 8.07
C VAL A 81 -12.08 -2.15 7.01
N LEU A 82 -11.13 -1.29 6.68
CA LEU A 82 -11.21 -0.33 5.58
C LEU A 82 -10.53 -0.92 4.35
N TYR A 83 -11.25 -1.02 3.25
CA TYR A 83 -10.70 -1.38 1.94
C TYR A 83 -10.44 -0.10 1.17
N ASP A 84 -9.19 0.35 1.20
CA ASP A 84 -8.72 1.64 0.74
C ASP A 84 -8.02 1.47 -0.60
N SER A 85 -8.38 2.26 -1.63
CA SER A 85 -7.94 2.00 -2.99
C SER A 85 -7.41 3.21 -3.75
N LEU A 86 -6.62 2.90 -4.78
CA LEU A 86 -6.15 3.84 -5.79
C LEU A 86 -6.23 3.18 -7.16
N PHE A 87 -6.92 3.84 -8.09
CA PHE A 87 -7.03 3.46 -9.48
C PHE A 87 -6.49 4.57 -10.37
N LEU A 88 -5.44 4.27 -11.13
CA LEU A 88 -4.70 5.22 -11.94
C LEU A 88 -5.24 5.35 -13.38
N GLY A 89 -6.55 5.52 -13.54
CA GLY A 89 -7.19 5.94 -14.81
C GLY A 89 -7.66 4.81 -15.72
#